data_AF-I0H2G1-F1
#
_entry.id   AF-I0H2G1-F1
#
_cell.length_a   1.000
_cell.length_b   1.000
_cell.length_c   1.000
_cell.angle_alpha   90.00
_cell.angle_beta   90.00
_cell.angle_gamma   90.00
#
_symmetry.space_group_name_H-M   'P 1'
#
loop_
_entity.id
_entity.type
_entity.pdbx_description
1 polymer ?
#
loop_
_entity_poly.entity_id
_entity_poly.type
_entity_poly.pdbx_seq_one_letter_code
_entity_poly.pdbx_strand_id
1 'polypeptide(L)' 'MSDVFRVGIETDGGRVCTNYDDITAEQVTDLMRRYAERDGDGIHSVSGSGAAFWPWEQVHAIRVVRGHFTTEEYP' A
#
# COMPACT_ATOMS: atom_id res chain seq x y z
N MET A 1 -21.07 1.88 -2.32
CA MET A 1 -19.81 2.05 -1.56
C MET A 1 -18.75 1.20 -2.23
N SER A 2 -17.63 1.78 -2.63
CA SER A 2 -16.47 1.02 -3.11
C SER A 2 -15.65 0.56 -1.91
N ASP A 3 -15.18 -0.69 -1.92
CA ASP A 3 -14.23 -1.16 -0.91
C ASP A 3 -12.91 -0.38 -1.04
N VAL A 4 -12.36 0.02 0.09
CA VAL A 4 -11.13 0.81 0.16
C VAL A 4 -10.11 0.07 1.02
N PHE A 5 -8.86 0.03 0.57
CA PHE A 5 -7.81 -0.72 1.24
C PHE A 5 -6.70 0.19 1.72
N ARG A 6 -6.17 -0.14 2.90
CA ARG A 6 -4.91 0.40 3.41
C ARG A 6 -3.81 -0.62 3.18
N VAL A 7 -2.69 -0.17 2.61
CA VAL A 7 -1.49 -0.99 2.45
C VAL A 7 -0.36 -0.47 3.32
N GLY A 8 0.18 -1.37 4.14
CA GLY A 8 1.39 -1.16 4.93
C GLY A 8 2.55 -1.96 4.34
N ILE A 9 3.71 -1.30 4.18
CA ILE A 9 4.94 -1.94 3.73
C ILE A 9 5.85 -2.12 4.93
N GLU A 10 6.25 -3.36 5.19
CA GLU A 10 7.20 -3.69 6.24
C GLU A 10 8.58 -3.87 5.61
N THR A 11 9.56 -3.10 6.09
CA THR A 11 10.94 -3.21 5.62
C THR A 11 11.80 -3.99 6.62
N ASP A 12 12.98 -4.44 6.19
CA ASP A 12 13.90 -5.29 6.98
C ASP A 12 14.34 -4.71 8.34
N GLY A 13 13.99 -3.45 8.65
CA GLY A 13 14.13 -2.86 9.99
C GLY A 13 12.97 -3.15 10.96
N GLY A 14 11.99 -3.98 10.58
CA GLY A 14 10.77 -4.24 11.37
C GLY A 14 9.85 -3.03 11.49
N ARG A 15 10.12 -1.97 10.72
CA ARG A 15 9.33 -0.74 10.72
C ARG A 15 8.24 -0.85 9.67
N VAL A 16 6.99 -0.78 10.11
CA VAL A 16 5.84 -0.64 9.22
C VAL A 16 5.79 0.80 8.74
N CYS A 17 5.99 0.97 7.44
CA CYS A 17 5.76 2.22 6.73
C CYS A 17 4.33 2.17 6.18
N THR A 18 3.37 2.79 6.86
CA THR A 18 1.99 2.97 6.34
C THR A 18 2.01 4.06 5.28
N ASN A 19 1.76 3.73 4.00
CA ASN A 19 1.91 4.72 2.93
C ASN A 19 0.86 4.70 1.82
N TYR A 20 -0.27 4.03 2.03
CA TYR A 20 -1.38 4.18 1.12
C TYR A 20 -2.70 4.05 1.85
N ASP A 21 -3.41 5.17 1.92
CA ASP A 21 -4.85 5.20 2.12
C ASP A 21 -5.51 5.28 0.74
N ASP A 22 -6.76 4.85 0.64
CA ASP A 22 -7.58 4.99 -0.57
C ASP A 22 -7.20 4.14 -1.80
N ILE A 23 -6.59 2.96 -1.59
CA ILE A 23 -6.31 2.03 -2.70
C ILE A 23 -7.56 1.21 -3.06
N THR A 24 -7.82 1.04 -4.36
CA THR A 24 -8.88 0.15 -4.89
C THR A 24 -8.47 -1.33 -4.86
N ALA A 25 -9.44 -2.24 -4.91
CA ALA A 25 -9.17 -3.69 -4.98
C ALA A 25 -8.28 -4.08 -6.18
N GLU A 26 -8.45 -3.40 -7.31
CA GLU A 26 -7.65 -3.64 -8.52
C GLU A 26 -6.18 -3.25 -8.31
N GLN A 27 -5.93 -2.09 -7.73
CA GLN A 27 -4.58 -1.62 -7.42
C GLN A 27 -3.90 -2.50 -6.37
N VAL A 28 -4.63 -2.99 -5.37
CA VAL A 28 -4.11 -4.00 -4.42
C VAL A 28 -3.73 -5.27 -5.16
N THR A 29 -4.57 -5.74 -6.08
CA THR A 29 -4.31 -6.98 -6.83
C THR A 29 -3.08 -6.85 -7.72
N ASP A 30 -2.92 -5.74 -8.44
CA ASP A 30 -1.72 -5.48 -9.24
C ASP A 30 -0.46 -5.37 -8.36
N LEU A 31 -0.55 -4.66 -7.22
CA LEU A 31 0.56 -4.57 -6.27
C LEU A 31 0.99 -5.95 -5.75
N MET A 32 0.04 -6.80 -5.37
CA MET A 32 0.33 -8.15 -4.89
C MET A 32 0.92 -9.04 -5.97
N ARG A 33 0.45 -8.92 -7.23
CA ARG A 33 1.05 -9.60 -8.38
C ARG A 33 2.50 -9.17 -8.58
N ARG A 34 2.76 -7.85 -8.62
CA ARG A 34 4.11 -7.31 -8.77
C ARG A 34 5.05 -7.74 -7.65
N TYR A 35 4.56 -7.80 -6.41
CA TYR A 35 5.35 -8.28 -5.28
C TYR A 35 5.68 -9.78 -5.41
N ALA A 36 4.72 -10.62 -5.81
CA ALA A 36 4.92 -12.05 -6.01
C ALA A 36 5.91 -12.36 -7.15
N GLU A 37 5.82 -11.61 -8.25
CA GLU A 37 6.67 -11.77 -9.43
C GLU A 37 8.01 -11.01 -9.32
N ARG A 38 8.16 -10.17 -8.28
CA ARG A 38 9.24 -9.18 -8.15
C ARG A 38 9.39 -8.34 -9.43
N ASP A 39 8.25 -7.93 -9.99
CA ASP A 39 8.16 -7.17 -11.22
C ASP A 39 8.56 -5.70 -10.99
N GLY A 40 9.50 -5.20 -11.80
CA GLY A 40 10.12 -3.88 -11.64
C GLY A 40 11.20 -3.82 -10.54
N ASP A 41 11.53 -2.61 -10.12
CA ASP A 41 12.60 -2.30 -9.14
C ASP A 41 12.08 -2.23 -7.69
N GLY A 42 10.78 -2.04 -7.50
CA GLY A 42 10.17 -1.93 -6.17
C GLY A 42 8.75 -1.37 -6.19
N ILE A 43 8.34 -0.88 -5.03
CA ILE A 43 7.07 -0.20 -4.81
C ILE A 43 7.30 1.31 -4.88
N HIS A 44 6.54 1.99 -5.73
CA HIS A 44 6.54 3.45 -5.84
C HIS A 44 5.21 3.98 -5.30
N SER A 45 5.25 4.87 -4.31
CA SER A 45 4.10 5.63 -3.82
C SER A 45 4.22 7.06 -4.22
N VAL A 46 3.15 7.63 -4.75
CA VAL A 46 2.97 9.08 -4.84
C VAL A 46 1.89 9.43 -3.83
N SER A 47 2.29 9.64 -2.58
CA SER A 47 1.38 10.08 -1.52
C SER A 47 1.40 11.61 -1.43
N GLY A 48 0.40 12.21 -0.78
CA GLY A 48 0.36 13.65 -0.52
C GLY A 48 1.53 14.18 0.32
N SER A 49 2.26 13.30 1.03
CA SER A 49 3.48 13.62 1.79
C SER A 49 4.77 13.48 0.97
N GLY A 50 4.69 13.13 -0.31
CA GLY A 50 5.81 13.00 -1.22
C GLY A 50 5.89 11.64 -1.91
N ALA A 51 6.76 11.57 -2.92
CA ALA A 51 7.09 10.32 -3.59
C ALA A 51 7.97 9.47 -2.65
N ALA A 52 7.57 8.23 -2.42
CA ALA A 52 8.31 7.27 -1.62
C ALA A 52 8.58 6.01 -2.46
N PHE A 53 9.78 5.47 -2.34
CA PHE A 53 10.23 4.30 -3.09
C PHE A 53 10.79 3.26 -2.13
N TRP A 54 10.34 2.01 -2.28
CA TRP A 54 10.85 0.85 -1.56
C TRP A 54 11.32 -0.21 -2.55
N PRO A 55 12.64 -0.42 -2.70
CA PRO A 55 13.15 -1.47 -3.55
C PRO A 55 12.77 -2.84 -2.97
N TRP A 56 12.56 -3.82 -3.85
CA TRP A 56 12.11 -5.16 -3.45
C TRP A 56 13.01 -5.82 -2.40
N GLU A 57 14.32 -5.57 -2.47
CA GLU A 57 15.32 -6.08 -1.52
C GLU A 57 15.10 -5.59 -0.08
N GLN A 58 14.42 -4.46 0.11
CA GLN A 58 14.10 -3.90 1.42
C GLN A 58 12.69 -4.24 1.88
N VAL A 59 11.85 -4.80 1.00
CA VAL A 59 10.46 -5.16 1.33
C VAL A 59 10.43 -6.56 1.91
N HIS A 60 10.24 -6.62 3.23
CA HIS A 60 10.07 -7.85 3.98
C HIS A 60 8.66 -8.43 3.78
N ALA A 61 7.64 -7.60 3.95
CA ALA A 61 6.25 -7.99 3.82
C ALA A 61 5.36 -6.83 3.37
N ILE A 62 4.24 -7.18 2.72
CA ILE A 62 3.16 -6.25 2.41
C ILE A 62 1.92 -6.70 3.19
N ARG A 63 1.35 -5.78 3.98
CA ARG A 63 0.13 -6.02 4.76
C ARG A 63 -1.02 -5.21 4.16
N VAL A 64 -2.11 -5.89 3.86
CA VAL A 64 -3.33 -5.26 3.33
C VAL A 64 -4.41 -5.31 4.41
N VAL A 65 -4.95 -4.15 4.76
CA VAL A 65 -6.08 -4.03 5.69
C VAL A 65 -7.27 -3.50 4.91
N ARG A 66 -8.36 -4.27 4.87
CA ARG A 66 -9.63 -3.80 4.31
C ARG A 66 -10.21 -2.76 5.25
N GLY A 67 -10.38 -1.53 4.76
CA GLY A 67 -11.09 -0.47 5.47
C GLY A 67 -12.53 -0.36 4.98
N HIS A 68 -13.36 0.28 5.79
CA HIS A 68 -14.63 0.83 5.35
C HIS A 68 -14.54 2.35 5.53
N PHE A 69 -14.65 3.12 4.44
CA PHE A 69 -14.83 4.56 4.56
C PHE A 69 -16.31 4.82 4.82
N THR A 70 -16.66 5.15 6.05
CA THR A 70 -17.87 5.91 6.31
C THR A 70 -17.45 7.37 6.22
N THR A 71 -17.85 8.06 5.15
CA THR A 71 -17.97 9.52 5.22
C THR A 71 -19.01 9.81 6.29
N GLU A 72 -18.62 9.89 7.56
CA GLU A 72 -19.39 10.69 8.49
C GLU A 72 -19.24 12.13 7.99
N GLU A 73 -20.24 12.57 7.23
CA GLU A 73 -20.51 14.00 7.06
C GLU A 73 -20.70 14.55 8.48
N TYR A 74 -19.66 15.18 9.02
CA TYR A 74 -19.81 15.97 10.23
C TYR A 74 -20.82 17.08 9.94
N PRO A 75 -21.84 17.29 10.80
CA PRO A 75 -22.79 18.39 10.64
C PRO A 75 -22.12 19.77 10.73
#